data_AF-A0A8T4QM35-F1
#
_entry.id   AF-A0A8T4QM35-F1
#
_cell.length_a   1.000
_cell.length_b   1.000
_cell.length_c   1.000
_cell.angle_alpha   90.00
_cell.angle_beta   90.00
_cell.angle_gamma   90.00
#
_symmetry.space_group_name_H-M   'P 1'
#
loop_
_entity.id
_entity.type
_entity.pdbx_description
1 polymer ?
#
loop_
_entity_poly.entity_id
_entity_poly.type
_entity_poly.pdbx_seq_one_letter_code
_entity_poly.pdbx_strand_id
1 'polypeptide(L)'
;LETAEINTIALDPNDSNIIYLGTDDDGIYKSADSGTSWTKLTIAGLPQKYGVGDIVIDLRDSNIIFAATVDYFRLFADRGLLGDYGVYISKDGGKTWKPFNEGLNHKGAFALEMDVEQGILYVGTRGGGIYWRKV
;
A
#
# COMPACT_ATOMS: atom_id res chain seq x y z
N LEU A 1 -10.71 15.53 -1.64
CA LEU A 1 -10.28 14.43 -0.74
C LEU A 1 -10.77 14.78 0.65
N GLU A 2 -11.65 13.98 1.25
CA GLU A 2 -12.09 14.15 2.64
C GLU A 2 -11.34 13.14 3.54
N THR A 3 -10.02 13.26 3.60
CA THR A 3 -9.16 12.52 4.54
C THR A 3 -8.33 13.52 5.32
N ALA A 4 -8.03 13.19 6.58
CA ALA A 4 -7.28 14.06 7.46
C ALA A 4 -5.81 14.18 7.05
N GLU A 5 -5.20 13.10 6.52
CA GLU A 5 -3.74 13.00 6.37
C GLU A 5 -3.32 12.07 5.22
N ILE A 6 -2.30 12.49 4.46
CA ILE A 6 -1.65 11.69 3.42
C ILE A 6 -0.33 11.15 3.97
N ASN A 7 -0.16 9.84 3.96
CA ASN A 7 1.04 9.16 4.44
C ASN A 7 2.11 8.99 3.37
N THR A 8 1.67 8.68 2.14
CA THR A 8 2.57 8.37 1.03
C THR A 8 2.01 8.88 -0.29
N ILE A 9 2.92 9.22 -1.20
CA ILE A 9 2.65 9.59 -2.59
C ILE A 9 3.59 8.75 -3.45
N ALA A 10 3.02 7.97 -4.38
CA ALA A 10 3.78 7.19 -5.33
C ALA A 10 3.47 7.67 -6.75
N LEU A 11 4.49 8.13 -7.47
CA LEU A 11 4.39 8.44 -8.89
C LEU A 11 4.71 7.20 -9.70
N ASP A 12 3.92 6.94 -10.75
CA ASP A 12 4.25 5.90 -11.70
C ASP A 12 5.54 6.25 -12.44
N PRO A 13 6.54 5.34 -12.45
CA PRO A 13 7.84 5.59 -13.05
C PRO A 13 7.81 5.69 -14.58
N ASN A 14 6.76 5.15 -15.22
CA ASN A 14 6.64 5.11 -16.67
C ASN A 14 5.56 6.07 -17.21
N ASP A 15 4.72 6.65 -16.35
CA ASP A 15 3.74 7.69 -16.72
C ASP A 15 3.48 8.66 -15.56
N SER A 16 4.08 9.84 -15.60
CA SER A 16 3.94 10.84 -14.54
C SER A 16 2.51 11.38 -14.35
N ASN A 17 1.56 11.07 -15.24
CA ASN A 17 0.15 11.40 -15.02
C ASN A 17 -0.52 10.50 -13.98
N ILE A 18 0.05 9.30 -13.77
CA ILE A 18 -0.47 8.33 -12.83
C ILE A 18 0.18 8.54 -11.46
N ILE A 19 -0.65 8.83 -10.46
CA ILE A 19 -0.21 9.08 -9.08
C ILE A 19 -1.10 8.27 -8.14
N TYR A 20 -0.51 7.65 -7.13
CA TYR A 20 -1.22 7.00 -6.04
C TYR A 20 -0.98 7.73 -4.73
N LEU A 21 -2.01 7.83 -3.90
CA LEU A 21 -1.93 8.33 -2.53
C LEU A 21 -2.32 7.23 -1.56
N GLY A 22 -1.55 7.08 -0.51
CA GLY A 22 -1.95 6.34 0.68
C GLY A 22 -2.36 7.30 1.78
N THR A 23 -3.54 7.10 2.34
CA THR A 23 -4.11 7.96 3.39
C THR A 23 -4.02 7.32 4.77
N ASP A 24 -4.27 8.09 5.82
CA ASP A 24 -4.28 7.55 7.19
C ASP A 24 -5.56 6.76 7.52
N ASP A 25 -6.74 7.24 7.12
CA ASP A 25 -8.03 6.58 7.39
C ASP A 25 -8.70 5.91 6.20
N ASP A 26 -8.41 6.35 4.99
CA ASP A 26 -9.40 6.30 3.91
C ASP A 26 -8.94 5.49 2.71
N GLY A 27 -7.87 4.70 2.89
CA GLY A 27 -7.33 3.79 1.90
C GLY A 27 -6.48 4.47 0.82
N ILE A 28 -6.56 3.92 -0.39
CA ILE A 28 -5.74 4.29 -1.55
C ILE A 28 -6.57 5.15 -2.52
N TYR A 29 -5.95 6.20 -3.05
CA TYR A 29 -6.49 6.98 -4.16
C TYR A 29 -5.55 6.92 -5.36
N LYS A 30 -6.12 7.00 -6.56
CA LYS A 30 -5.39 7.09 -7.82
C LYS A 30 -5.83 8.32 -8.61
N SER A 31 -4.88 9.07 -9.13
CA SER A 31 -5.08 10.04 -10.21
C SER A 31 -4.52 9.49 -11.51
N ALA A 32 -5.15 9.86 -12.62
CA ALA A 32 -4.67 9.58 -13.97
C ALA A 32 -4.48 10.86 -14.81
N ASP A 33 -4.48 12.01 -14.15
CA ASP A 33 -4.46 13.35 -14.75
C ASP A 33 -3.57 14.30 -13.94
N SER A 34 -2.41 13.79 -13.50
CA SER A 34 -1.40 14.55 -12.75
C SER A 34 -1.93 15.21 -11.47
N GLY A 35 -2.89 14.57 -10.79
CA GLY A 35 -3.46 15.00 -9.53
C GLY A 35 -4.65 15.96 -9.64
N THR A 36 -5.17 16.19 -10.85
CA THR A 36 -6.34 17.06 -11.08
C THR A 36 -7.62 16.43 -10.53
N SER A 37 -7.79 15.12 -10.68
CA SER A 37 -8.88 14.32 -10.14
C SER A 37 -8.39 13.02 -9.50
N TRP A 38 -9.19 12.49 -8.58
CA TRP A 38 -8.82 11.33 -7.76
C TRP A 38 -9.96 10.32 -7.69
N THR A 39 -9.64 9.05 -7.90
CA THR A 39 -10.55 7.92 -7.74
C THR A 39 -10.11 7.09 -6.54
N LYS A 40 -11.02 6.83 -5.60
CA LYS A 40 -10.77 5.92 -4.48
C LYS A 40 -10.70 4.48 -4.97
N LEU A 41 -9.66 3.77 -4.59
CA LEU A 41 -9.48 2.34 -4.89
C LEU A 41 -9.97 1.49 -3.71
N THR A 42 -10.46 0.29 -4.00
CA THR A 42 -10.95 -0.65 -2.99
C THR A 42 -10.16 -1.95 -3.02
N ILE A 43 -9.95 -2.53 -1.84
CA ILE A 43 -9.31 -3.84 -1.68
C ILE A 43 -10.38 -4.79 -1.15
N ALA A 44 -10.66 -5.86 -1.89
CA ALA A 44 -11.64 -6.84 -1.46
C ALA A 44 -11.21 -7.48 -0.12
N GLY A 45 -12.12 -7.52 0.84
CA GLY A 45 -11.88 -8.06 2.19
C GLY A 45 -11.36 -7.05 3.21
N LEU A 46 -11.01 -5.82 2.80
CA LEU A 46 -10.74 -4.72 3.73
C LEU A 46 -11.99 -3.84 3.94
N PRO A 47 -12.14 -3.21 5.13
CA PRO A 47 -13.17 -2.19 5.35
C PRO A 47 -12.99 -1.00 4.40
N GLN A 48 -14.01 -0.15 4.29
CA GLN A 48 -13.94 1.09 3.48
C GLN A 48 -12.93 2.11 4.01
N LYS A 49 -12.55 2.00 5.28
CA LYS A 49 -11.60 2.86 5.98
C LYS A 49 -10.47 2.02 6.57
N TYR A 50 -9.26 2.27 6.12
CA TYR A 50 -8.02 1.62 6.55
C TYR A 50 -6.85 2.55 6.23
N GLY A 51 -5.74 2.38 6.95
CA GLY A 51 -4.54 3.16 6.70
C GLY A 51 -3.66 2.53 5.65
N VAL A 52 -2.94 3.36 4.92
CA VAL A 52 -1.90 2.95 3.98
C VAL A 52 -0.60 3.55 4.46
N GLY A 53 0.37 2.70 4.78
CA GLY A 53 1.69 3.12 5.21
C GLY A 53 2.54 3.54 4.02
N ASP A 54 2.54 2.72 2.97
CA ASP A 54 3.38 2.95 1.80
C ASP A 54 2.83 2.30 0.52
N ILE A 55 3.26 2.79 -0.63
CA ILE A 55 2.91 2.26 -1.96
C ILE A 55 4.18 2.25 -2.83
N VAL A 56 4.49 1.11 -3.44
CA VAL A 56 5.58 0.97 -4.41
C VAL A 56 5.05 0.40 -5.71
N ILE A 57 5.52 0.94 -6.84
CA ILE A 57 5.17 0.52 -8.20
C ILE A 57 6.41 -0.13 -8.80
N ASP A 58 6.25 -1.30 -9.44
CA ASP A 58 7.37 -1.96 -10.12
C ASP A 58 7.82 -1.12 -11.31
N LEU A 59 9.11 -0.72 -11.33
CA LEU A 59 9.68 0.08 -12.43
C LEU A 59 9.57 -0.63 -13.79
N ARG A 60 9.48 -1.95 -13.82
CA ARG A 60 9.43 -2.77 -15.04
C ARG A 60 8.02 -2.93 -15.60
N ASP A 61 6.98 -2.77 -14.76
CA ASP A 61 5.58 -2.90 -15.14
C ASP A 61 4.68 -2.08 -14.20
N SER A 62 4.19 -0.95 -14.70
CA SER A 62 3.28 -0.02 -14.02
C SER A 62 1.95 -0.65 -13.53
N ASN A 63 1.60 -1.85 -13.99
CA ASN A 63 0.44 -2.57 -13.48
C ASN A 63 0.70 -3.27 -12.15
N ILE A 64 1.98 -3.52 -11.82
CA ILE A 64 2.39 -4.20 -10.59
C ILE A 64 2.60 -3.16 -9.49
N ILE A 65 1.73 -3.20 -8.49
CA ILE A 65 1.72 -2.23 -7.40
C ILE A 65 1.62 -2.99 -6.09
N PHE A 66 2.43 -2.60 -5.12
CA PHE A 66 2.37 -3.09 -3.75
C PHE A 66 1.90 -1.98 -2.85
N ALA A 67 0.96 -2.29 -1.96
CA ALA A 67 0.47 -1.37 -0.94
C ALA A 67 0.63 -2.02 0.43
N ALA A 68 1.32 -1.31 1.32
CA ALA A 68 1.42 -1.67 2.73
C ALA A 68 0.23 -1.04 3.46
N THR A 69 -0.65 -1.87 4.00
CA THR A 69 -1.83 -1.39 4.70
C THR A 69 -1.72 -1.67 6.19
N VAL A 70 -2.36 -0.81 6.97
CA VAL A 70 -2.34 -0.82 8.43
C VAL A 70 -3.72 -0.51 8.97
N ASP A 71 -3.94 -0.90 10.21
CA ASP A 71 -5.10 -0.47 10.95
C ASP A 71 -5.09 1.06 11.16
N TYR A 72 -6.20 1.71 10.78
CA TYR A 72 -6.43 3.15 10.86
C TYR A 72 -6.13 3.73 12.25
N PHE A 73 -6.45 3.00 13.32
CA PHE A 73 -6.52 3.56 14.67
C PHE A 73 -5.17 3.83 15.36
N ARG A 74 -4.12 4.22 14.61
CA ARG A 74 -2.66 4.31 14.91
C ARG A 74 -2.22 4.86 16.28
N LEU A 75 -3.14 5.36 17.10
CA LEU A 75 -2.90 6.00 18.39
C LEU A 75 -3.39 5.26 19.65
N PHE A 76 -4.17 4.15 19.55
CA PHE A 76 -4.63 3.45 20.77
C PHE A 76 -3.72 2.29 21.20
N ALA A 77 -3.53 2.17 22.52
CA ALA A 77 -2.56 1.30 23.20
C ALA A 77 -2.98 -0.19 23.31
N ASP A 78 -4.25 -0.49 23.05
CA ASP A 78 -4.90 -1.80 23.18
C ASP A 78 -4.92 -2.61 21.87
N ARG A 79 -4.18 -2.20 20.85
CA ARG A 79 -4.34 -2.75 19.50
C ARG A 79 -3.67 -4.09 19.28
N GLY A 80 -4.43 -5.13 19.56
CA GLY A 80 -4.13 -6.52 19.26
C GLY A 80 -5.05 -7.20 18.25
N LEU A 81 -6.09 -6.57 17.69
CA LEU A 81 -7.10 -7.35 16.95
C LEU A 81 -7.80 -6.56 15.82
N LEU A 82 -7.12 -6.18 14.74
CA LEU A 82 -7.83 -5.71 13.54
C LEU A 82 -7.12 -6.12 12.25
N GLY A 83 -7.82 -6.95 11.46
CA GLY A 83 -7.79 -7.01 9.99
C GLY A 83 -6.54 -7.53 9.27
N ASP A 84 -6.75 -8.23 8.15
CA ASP A 84 -5.74 -8.72 7.20
C ASP A 84 -5.01 -7.58 6.45
N TYR A 85 -4.51 -6.54 7.13
CA TYR A 85 -4.01 -5.35 6.47
C TYR A 85 -2.73 -5.62 5.64
N GLY A 86 -1.66 -6.15 6.23
CA GLY A 86 -0.53 -6.72 5.49
C GLY A 86 0.02 -5.89 4.33
N VAL A 87 0.59 -6.59 3.35
CA VAL A 87 0.90 -6.09 2.02
C VAL A 87 -0.12 -6.66 1.05
N TYR A 88 -0.61 -5.84 0.14
CA TYR A 88 -1.45 -6.24 -0.98
C TYR A 88 -0.74 -5.94 -2.30
N ILE A 89 -0.92 -6.82 -3.28
CA ILE A 89 -0.41 -6.66 -4.64
C ILE A 89 -1.56 -6.49 -5.63
N SER A 90 -1.45 -5.49 -6.51
CA SER A 90 -2.21 -5.39 -7.75
C SER A 90 -1.33 -5.78 -8.93
N LYS A 91 -1.93 -6.39 -9.96
CA LYS A 91 -1.29 -6.70 -11.25
C LYS A 91 -2.07 -6.11 -12.43
N ASP A 92 -2.92 -5.12 -12.16
CA ASP A 92 -3.81 -4.50 -13.14
C ASP A 92 -3.96 -2.98 -12.91
N GLY A 93 -2.93 -2.35 -12.33
CA GLY A 93 -2.88 -0.90 -12.14
C GLY A 93 -3.81 -0.40 -11.04
N GLY A 94 -4.09 -1.24 -10.04
CA GLY A 94 -4.88 -0.92 -8.85
C GLY A 94 -6.37 -1.24 -8.96
N LYS A 95 -6.81 -1.97 -9.99
CA LYS A 95 -8.22 -2.35 -10.16
C LYS A 95 -8.61 -3.51 -9.24
N THR A 96 -7.72 -4.49 -9.09
CA THR A 96 -7.87 -5.61 -8.16
C THR A 96 -6.61 -5.81 -7.34
N TRP A 97 -6.80 -6.31 -6.12
CA TRP A 97 -5.74 -6.46 -5.12
C TRP A 97 -5.83 -7.85 -4.48
N LYS A 98 -4.68 -8.46 -4.19
CA LYS A 98 -4.56 -9.77 -3.52
C LYS A 98 -3.57 -9.68 -2.36
N PRO A 99 -3.75 -10.45 -1.27
CA PRO A 99 -2.78 -10.48 -0.17
C PRO A 99 -1.39 -10.97 -0.63
N PHE A 100 -0.34 -10.33 -0.14
CA PHE A 100 1.07 -10.66 -0.37
C PHE A 100 1.80 -10.88 0.97
N ASN A 101 1.18 -11.67 1.85
CA ASN A 101 1.54 -11.75 3.28
C ASN A 101 2.33 -13.00 3.68
N GLU A 102 2.67 -13.86 2.74
CA GLU A 102 3.40 -15.11 3.04
C GLU A 102 4.76 -14.79 3.68
N GLY A 103 5.02 -15.36 4.85
CA GLY A 103 6.25 -15.12 5.62
C GLY A 103 6.23 -13.87 6.51
N LEU A 104 5.19 -13.02 6.44
CA LEU A 104 5.03 -11.89 7.37
C LEU A 104 4.43 -12.36 8.69
N ASN A 105 5.25 -12.41 9.74
CA ASN A 105 4.80 -12.77 11.09
C ASN A 105 4.04 -11.63 11.78
N HIS A 106 4.13 -10.41 11.25
CA HIS A 106 3.33 -9.28 11.67
C HIS A 106 2.75 -8.56 10.45
N LYS A 107 1.43 -8.35 10.43
CA LYS A 107 0.71 -7.83 9.25
C LYS A 107 0.53 -6.31 9.25
N GLY A 108 1.03 -5.58 10.25
CA GLY A 108 1.08 -4.11 10.17
C GLY A 108 2.28 -3.64 9.37
N ALA A 109 2.15 -3.49 8.04
CA ALA A 109 3.22 -3.06 7.15
C ALA A 109 3.21 -1.53 6.96
N PHE A 110 4.34 -0.87 7.16
CA PHE A 110 4.43 0.60 7.14
C PHE A 110 5.33 1.15 6.03
N ALA A 111 6.34 0.40 5.61
CA ALA A 111 7.31 0.84 4.63
C ALA A 111 7.56 -0.28 3.62
N LEU A 112 7.68 0.09 2.36
CA LEU A 112 8.00 -0.82 1.27
C LEU A 112 9.20 -0.26 0.50
N GLU A 113 10.09 -1.15 0.06
CA GLU A 113 11.15 -0.79 -0.88
C GLU A 113 11.39 -1.96 -1.83
N MET A 114 11.59 -1.68 -3.12
CA MET A 114 11.77 -2.72 -4.12
C MET A 114 13.16 -2.67 -4.74
N ASP A 115 13.91 -3.74 -4.56
CA ASP A 115 15.08 -4.04 -5.38
C ASP A 115 14.61 -4.70 -6.68
N VAL A 116 14.49 -3.89 -7.72
CA VAL A 116 14.01 -4.31 -9.04
C VAL A 116 14.99 -5.25 -9.75
N GLU A 117 16.30 -5.07 -9.52
CA GLU A 117 17.34 -5.89 -10.15
C GLU A 117 17.32 -7.32 -9.60
N GLN A 118 17.15 -7.46 -8.28
CA GLN A 118 17.09 -8.75 -7.61
C GLN A 118 15.67 -9.33 -7.57
N GLY A 119 14.66 -8.50 -7.86
CA GLY A 119 13.25 -8.85 -7.74
C GLY A 119 12.88 -9.12 -6.29
N ILE A 120 13.27 -8.24 -5.37
CA ILE A 120 12.99 -8.38 -3.93
C ILE A 120 12.17 -7.17 -3.46
N LEU A 121 11.08 -7.44 -2.74
CA LEU A 121 10.35 -6.44 -1.98
C LEU A 121 10.73 -6.55 -0.50
N TYR A 122 11.25 -5.47 0.07
CA TYR A 122 11.47 -5.30 1.50
C TYR A 122 10.24 -4.70 2.15
N VAL A 123 9.91 -5.16 3.36
CA VAL A 123 8.71 -4.77 4.10
C VAL A 123 9.09 -4.41 5.54
N GLY A 124 8.96 -3.14 5.90
CA GLY A 124 9.08 -2.67 7.27
C GLY A 124 7.77 -2.85 8.03
N THR A 125 7.77 -3.63 9.11
CA THR A 125 6.56 -3.92 9.90
C THR A 125 6.64 -3.32 11.30
N ARG A 126 5.47 -2.99 11.87
CA ARG A 126 5.37 -2.63 13.29
C ARG A 126 5.64 -3.86 14.15
N GLY A 127 6.66 -3.81 15.02
CA GLY A 127 6.94 -4.87 16.01
C GLY A 127 7.50 -6.18 15.45
N GLY A 128 7.52 -6.37 14.13
CA GLY A 128 8.05 -7.57 13.48
C GLY A 128 9.41 -7.39 12.82
N GLY A 129 9.95 -6.17 12.72
CA GLY A 129 11.19 -5.88 12.02
C GLY A 129 11.03 -5.78 10.50
N ILE A 130 12.11 -6.07 9.77
CA ILE A 130 12.17 -6.03 8.31
C ILE A 130 12.01 -7.45 7.75
N TYR A 131 11.12 -7.62 6.78
CA TYR A 131 10.92 -8.83 6.00
C TYR A 131 11.31 -8.58 4.55
N TRP A 132 11.55 -9.64 3.79
CA TRP A 132 11.79 -9.53 2.35
C TRP A 132 11.18 -10.71 1.62
N ARG A 133 10.77 -10.50 0.37
CA ARG A 133 10.20 -11.54 -0.48
C ARG A 133 10.53 -11.31 -1.95
N LYS A 134 10.76 -12.40 -2.68
CA LYS A 134 10.95 -12.36 -4.13
C LYS A 134 9.63 -12.09 -4.86
N VAL A 135 9.64 -11.17 -5.81
CA VAL A 135 8.47 -10.70 -6.60
C VAL A 135 8.53 -11.12 -8.07
#